data_AF-K9RRY5-F1
#
_entry.id   AF-K9RRY5-F1
#
_cell.length_a   1.000
_cell.length_b   1.000
_cell.length_c   1.000
_cell.angle_alpha   90.00
_cell.angle_beta   90.00
_cell.angle_gamma   90.00
#
_symmetry.space_group_name_H-M   'P 1'
#
loop_
_entity.id
_entity.type
_entity.pdbx_description
1 polymer ?
#
loop_
_entity_poly.entity_id
_entity_poly.type
_entity_poly.pdbx_seq_one_letter_code
_entity_poly.pdbx_strand_id
1 'polypeptide(L)'
;MTGSISPNAFTGPTLYPWSVGPDVVELQELLKAHGFTLKVDGDFGSRTEEALKRYQRKFGLRIDGVAGPETWFSLKDKVPLGERVLRQGLTGRDVYQLQTLLQVNGYRVERQGIFDGKTKEAVAEFQRKHKLDITGVVERMTWTLLCNRTK
;
A
#
# COMPACT_ATOMS: atom_id res chain seq x y z
N MET A 1 -15.49 -0.95 31.74
CA MET A 1 -15.65 -2.06 30.77
C MET A 1 -16.18 -1.49 29.46
N THR A 2 -15.31 -1.19 28.52
CA THR A 2 -15.58 -1.22 27.07
C THR A 2 -14.22 -1.42 26.42
N GLY A 3 -13.96 -2.66 26.00
CA GLY A 3 -12.75 -2.99 25.26
C GLY A 3 -12.80 -2.32 23.90
N SER A 4 -11.83 -1.46 23.62
CA SER A 4 -11.58 -0.95 22.29
C SER A 4 -11.16 -2.13 21.41
N ILE A 5 -12.10 -2.65 20.62
CA ILE A 5 -11.79 -3.57 19.53
C ILE A 5 -11.02 -2.74 18.50
N SER A 6 -9.69 -2.88 18.47
CA SER A 6 -8.83 -2.35 17.40
C SER A 6 -9.23 -3.02 16.09
N PRO A 7 -9.82 -2.30 15.12
CA PRO A 7 -10.16 -2.90 13.84
C PRO A 7 -8.88 -2.98 12.99
N ASN A 8 -8.52 -4.20 12.58
CA ASN A 8 -7.44 -4.53 11.63
C ASN A 8 -5.98 -4.38 12.12
N ALA A 9 -5.56 -5.24 13.05
CA ALA A 9 -4.16 -5.62 13.16
C ALA A 9 -3.85 -6.67 12.08
N PHE A 10 -2.96 -6.37 11.13
CA PHE A 10 -2.33 -7.40 10.31
C PHE A 10 -1.73 -8.46 11.23
N THR A 11 -2.26 -9.69 11.19
CA THR A 11 -1.81 -10.80 12.03
C THR A 11 -0.62 -11.55 11.45
N GLY A 12 -0.09 -11.10 10.32
CA GLY A 12 1.11 -11.67 9.73
C GLY A 12 2.38 -11.20 10.44
N PRO A 13 3.50 -11.93 10.27
CA PRO A 13 4.76 -11.58 10.90
C PRO A 13 5.34 -10.32 10.27
N THR A 14 5.85 -9.41 11.10
CA THR A 14 6.76 -8.38 10.62
C THR A 14 8.15 -8.99 10.53
N LEU A 15 8.70 -9.07 9.31
CA LEU A 15 10.05 -9.60 9.11
C LEU A 15 11.06 -8.47 9.01
N TYR A 16 12.16 -8.63 9.71
CA TYR A 16 13.30 -7.73 9.71
C TYR A 16 14.44 -8.37 8.90
N PRO A 17 15.48 -7.60 8.51
CA PRO A 17 16.81 -8.19 8.29
C PRO A 17 17.09 -9.13 9.49
N TRP A 18 17.89 -10.19 9.39
CA TRP A 18 18.06 -11.21 10.46
C TRP A 18 16.86 -12.13 10.77
N SER A 19 15.64 -11.89 10.27
CA SER A 19 14.56 -12.89 10.36
C SER A 19 14.92 -14.17 9.59
N VAL A 20 14.46 -15.32 10.09
CA VAL A 20 14.64 -16.62 9.43
C VAL A 20 13.34 -17.44 9.48
N GLY A 21 13.17 -18.38 8.56
CA GLY A 21 12.09 -19.38 8.61
C GLY A 21 11.10 -19.30 7.45
N PRO A 22 9.94 -19.98 7.57
CA PRO A 22 8.99 -20.18 6.47
C PRO A 22 8.37 -18.87 5.95
N ASP A 23 8.19 -17.87 6.82
CA ASP A 23 7.69 -16.56 6.39
C ASP A 23 8.71 -15.82 5.52
N VAL A 24 10.01 -16.02 5.76
CA VAL A 24 11.06 -15.46 4.91
C VAL A 24 11.09 -16.17 3.56
N VAL A 25 10.84 -17.47 3.52
CA VAL A 25 10.65 -18.23 2.27
C VAL A 25 9.51 -17.62 1.46
N GLU A 26 8.34 -17.39 2.07
CA GLU A 26 7.20 -16.76 1.39
C GLU A 26 7.57 -15.36 0.85
N LEU A 27 8.24 -14.53 1.66
CA LEU A 27 8.72 -13.22 1.23
C LEU A 27 9.63 -13.32 -0.01
N GLN A 28 10.62 -14.22 0.02
CA GLN A 28 11.57 -14.43 -1.08
C GLN A 28 10.85 -14.92 -2.35
N GLU A 29 9.88 -15.82 -2.23
CA GLU A 29 9.05 -16.30 -3.35
C GLU A 29 8.23 -15.18 -3.97
N LEU A 30 7.57 -14.35 -3.15
CA LEU A 30 6.78 -13.22 -3.65
C LEU A 30 7.67 -12.16 -4.31
N LEU A 31 8.86 -11.89 -3.77
CA LEU A 31 9.83 -11.00 -4.41
C LEU A 31 10.28 -11.58 -5.77
N LYS A 32 10.53 -12.89 -5.86
CA LYS A 32 10.82 -13.54 -7.15
C LYS A 32 9.68 -13.40 -8.15
N ALA A 33 8.44 -13.60 -7.72
CA ALA A 33 7.26 -13.42 -8.57
C ALA A 33 7.14 -11.98 -9.11
N HIS A 34 7.69 -11.00 -8.40
CA HIS A 34 7.76 -9.59 -8.81
C HIS A 34 9.01 -9.22 -9.61
N GLY A 35 9.79 -10.21 -10.04
CA GLY A 35 10.93 -10.06 -10.95
C GLY A 35 12.28 -9.84 -10.26
N PHE A 36 12.39 -10.10 -8.95
CA PHE A 36 13.66 -10.01 -8.23
C PHE A 36 14.38 -11.37 -8.22
N THR A 37 15.65 -11.39 -8.61
CA THR A 37 16.45 -12.63 -8.57
C THR A 37 17.01 -12.86 -7.17
N LEU A 38 16.39 -13.79 -6.43
CA LEU A 38 16.80 -14.19 -5.08
C LEU A 38 16.95 -15.71 -4.96
N LYS A 39 17.81 -16.12 -4.03
CA LYS A 39 17.78 -17.48 -3.48
C LYS A 39 16.63 -17.55 -2.48
N VAL A 40 15.89 -18.65 -2.51
CA VAL A 40 14.84 -18.95 -1.52
C VAL A 40 15.45 -19.93 -0.53
N ASP A 41 15.93 -19.42 0.59
CA ASP A 41 16.60 -20.21 1.63
C ASP A 41 16.02 -19.96 3.02
N GLY A 42 15.05 -19.07 3.14
CA GLY A 42 14.44 -18.74 4.43
C GLY A 42 15.33 -17.87 5.30
N ASP A 43 16.45 -17.33 4.78
CA ASP A 43 17.30 -16.38 5.49
C ASP A 43 17.09 -14.95 4.98
N PHE A 44 16.68 -14.04 5.88
CA PHE A 44 16.54 -12.63 5.55
C PHE A 44 17.92 -11.94 5.66
N GLY A 45 18.80 -12.32 4.74
CA GLY A 45 20.12 -11.72 4.57
C GLY A 45 20.11 -10.43 3.72
N SER A 46 21.29 -9.87 3.50
CA SER A 46 21.50 -8.60 2.78
C SER A 46 20.89 -8.56 1.38
N ARG A 47 20.90 -9.70 0.66
CA ARG A 47 20.27 -9.80 -0.68
C ARG A 47 18.75 -9.68 -0.62
N THR A 48 18.11 -10.33 0.35
CA THR A 48 16.66 -10.24 0.59
C THR A 48 16.27 -8.81 0.97
N GLU A 49 17.06 -8.17 1.85
CA GLU A 49 16.86 -6.77 2.24
C GLU A 49 16.98 -5.81 1.07
N GLU A 50 18.01 -5.94 0.24
CA GLU A 50 18.20 -5.08 -0.93
C GLU A 50 17.05 -5.23 -1.93
N ALA A 51 16.65 -6.48 -2.22
CA ALA A 51 15.50 -6.74 -3.07
C ALA A 51 14.21 -6.16 -2.49
N LEU A 52 13.99 -6.28 -1.18
CA LEU A 52 12.84 -5.70 -0.52
C LEU A 52 12.84 -4.17 -0.59
N LYS A 53 13.97 -3.51 -0.35
CA LYS A 53 14.09 -2.05 -0.49
C LYS A 53 13.84 -1.60 -1.93
N ARG A 54 14.34 -2.35 -2.92
CA ARG A 54 14.05 -2.08 -4.34
C ARG A 54 12.58 -2.29 -4.67
N TYR A 55 11.96 -3.33 -4.12
CA TYR A 55 10.52 -3.56 -4.23
C TYR A 55 9.73 -2.40 -3.62
N GLN A 56 10.00 -2.05 -2.36
CA GLN A 56 9.38 -0.93 -1.67
C GLN A 56 9.50 0.37 -2.45
N ARG A 57 10.68 0.67 -3.00
CA ARG A 57 10.89 1.83 -3.88
C ARG A 57 10.05 1.77 -5.16
N LYS A 58 10.09 0.63 -5.87
CA LYS A 58 9.35 0.40 -7.13
C LYS A 58 7.84 0.59 -6.94
N PHE A 59 7.35 0.27 -5.74
CA PHE A 59 5.94 0.24 -5.41
C PHE A 59 5.48 1.38 -4.49
N GLY A 60 6.33 2.38 -4.24
CA GLY A 60 6.01 3.57 -3.46
C GLY A 60 5.69 3.30 -1.99
N LEU A 61 6.28 2.25 -1.41
CA LEU A 61 6.19 1.93 0.01
C LEU A 61 7.30 2.63 0.80
N ARG A 62 7.17 2.64 2.13
CA ARG A 62 8.27 3.04 3.01
C ARG A 62 9.48 2.14 2.75
N ILE A 63 10.63 2.73 2.42
CA ILE A 63 11.85 2.02 2.05
C ILE A 63 12.69 1.74 3.32
N ASP A 64 12.15 0.93 4.22
CA ASP A 64 12.77 0.59 5.50
C ASP A 64 13.48 -0.76 5.49
N GLY A 65 13.30 -1.58 4.45
CA GLY A 65 13.83 -2.94 4.39
C GLY A 65 13.14 -3.90 5.36
N VAL A 66 11.95 -3.56 5.85
CA VAL A 66 11.14 -4.37 6.76
C VAL A 66 9.89 -4.87 6.03
N ALA A 67 9.64 -6.17 6.06
CA ALA A 67 8.41 -6.74 5.55
C ALA A 67 7.31 -6.61 6.61
N GLY A 68 6.81 -5.39 6.77
CA GLY A 68 5.65 -5.10 7.60
C GLY A 68 4.32 -5.31 6.87
N PRO A 69 3.19 -4.98 7.54
CA PRO A 69 1.84 -5.16 7.00
C PRO A 69 1.65 -4.63 5.58
N GLU A 70 2.10 -3.40 5.32
CA GLU A 70 1.99 -2.75 4.01
C GLU A 70 2.77 -3.48 2.92
N THR A 71 3.97 -3.95 3.26
CA THR A 71 4.85 -4.68 2.36
C THR A 71 4.26 -6.03 2.00
N TRP A 72 3.74 -6.76 2.98
CA TRP A 72 3.06 -8.03 2.76
C TRP A 72 1.79 -7.90 1.95
N PHE A 73 0.97 -6.89 2.25
CA PHE A 73 -0.23 -6.60 1.48
C PHE A 73 0.14 -6.30 0.02
N SER A 74 1.19 -5.51 -0.17
CA SER A 74 1.73 -5.19 -1.50
C SER A 74 2.18 -6.43 -2.26
N LEU A 75 2.93 -7.32 -1.61
CA LEU A 75 3.49 -8.52 -2.23
C LEU A 75 2.43 -9.56 -2.60
N LYS A 76 1.32 -9.63 -1.86
CA LYS A 76 0.27 -10.63 -2.09
C LYS A 76 -0.81 -10.15 -3.06
N ASP A 77 -0.94 -8.84 -3.29
CA ASP A 77 -1.96 -8.27 -4.18
C ASP A 77 -1.50 -8.22 -5.65
N LYS A 78 -2.34 -8.71 -6.58
CA LYS A 78 -2.04 -8.85 -8.01
C LYS A 78 -2.51 -7.67 -8.89
N VAL A 79 -3.11 -6.61 -8.32
CA VAL A 79 -3.78 -5.58 -9.13
C VAL A 79 -2.90 -4.33 -9.30
N PRO A 80 -2.67 -3.85 -10.54
CA PRO A 80 -2.04 -2.57 -10.79
C PRO A 80 -2.87 -1.41 -10.19
N LEU A 81 -2.20 -0.52 -9.46
CA LEU A 81 -2.81 0.63 -8.82
C LEU A 81 -3.58 1.50 -9.83
N GLY A 82 -4.89 1.66 -9.62
CA GLY A 82 -5.74 2.55 -10.42
C GLY A 82 -6.51 1.92 -11.58
N GLU A 83 -6.49 0.59 -11.74
CA GLU A 83 -7.31 -0.10 -12.75
C GLU A 83 -8.78 -0.24 -12.36
N ARG A 84 -9.11 -0.26 -11.06
CA ARG A 84 -10.49 -0.34 -10.59
C ARG A 84 -10.95 0.97 -9.96
N VAL A 85 -12.23 1.28 -10.19
CA VAL A 85 -12.91 2.44 -9.65
C VAL A 85 -13.04 2.30 -8.12
N LEU A 86 -12.48 3.23 -7.36
CA LEU A 86 -12.51 3.17 -5.89
C LEU A 86 -13.68 3.95 -5.32
N ARG A 87 -14.41 3.36 -4.38
CA ARG A 87 -15.58 3.97 -3.74
C ARG A 87 -15.66 3.59 -2.27
N GLN A 88 -16.47 4.33 -1.52
CA GLN A 88 -16.72 4.08 -0.11
C GLN A 88 -17.10 2.61 0.14
N GLY A 89 -16.54 2.04 1.21
CA GLY A 89 -16.71 0.64 1.60
C GLY A 89 -15.71 -0.31 0.95
N LEU A 90 -14.93 0.14 -0.04
CA LEU A 90 -13.81 -0.67 -0.53
C LEU A 90 -12.65 -0.64 0.45
N THR A 91 -11.92 -1.75 0.46
CA THR A 91 -10.67 -1.87 1.19
C THR A 91 -9.59 -2.41 0.26
N GLY A 92 -8.34 -2.13 0.59
CA GLY A 92 -7.19 -2.67 -0.12
C GLY A 92 -6.07 -1.66 -0.34
N ARG A 93 -5.08 -2.12 -1.11
CA ARG A 93 -3.86 -1.38 -1.37
C ARG A 93 -4.08 -0.12 -2.19
N ASP A 94 -4.95 -0.20 -3.18
CA ASP A 94 -5.35 0.94 -3.99
C ASP A 94 -6.00 2.03 -3.15
N VAL A 95 -6.78 1.67 -2.14
CA VAL A 95 -7.32 2.60 -1.15
C VAL A 95 -6.22 3.15 -0.24
N TYR A 96 -5.26 2.32 0.18
CA TYR A 96 -4.12 2.78 0.98
C TYR A 96 -3.24 3.78 0.21
N GLN A 97 -2.96 3.48 -1.06
CA GLN A 97 -2.22 4.36 -1.96
C GLN A 97 -2.99 5.64 -2.25
N LEU A 98 -4.32 5.55 -2.44
CA LEU A 98 -5.18 6.71 -2.57
C LEU A 98 -5.00 7.62 -1.36
N GLN A 99 -5.10 7.06 -0.15
CA GLN A 99 -4.95 7.79 1.10
C GLN A 99 -3.56 8.41 1.23
N THR A 100 -2.52 7.72 0.78
CA THR A 100 -1.15 8.24 0.74
C THR A 100 -1.03 9.42 -0.22
N LEU A 101 -1.58 9.31 -1.43
CA LEU A 101 -1.57 10.39 -2.41
C LEU A 101 -2.38 11.59 -1.92
N LEU A 102 -3.52 11.35 -1.29
CA LEU A 102 -4.32 12.40 -0.64
C LEU A 102 -3.51 13.11 0.46
N GLN A 103 -2.80 12.38 1.34
CA GLN A 103 -1.92 12.98 2.34
C GLN A 103 -0.81 13.84 1.73
N VAL A 104 -0.12 13.33 0.70
CA VAL A 104 0.93 14.08 -0.01
C VAL A 104 0.36 15.33 -0.69
N ASN A 105 -0.90 15.29 -1.13
CA ASN A 105 -1.62 16.43 -1.70
C ASN A 105 -2.23 17.37 -0.65
N GLY A 106 -1.99 17.13 0.65
CA GLY A 106 -2.38 18.00 1.76
C GLY A 106 -3.69 17.63 2.44
N TYR A 107 -4.31 16.50 2.09
CA TYR A 107 -5.57 16.03 2.69
C TYR A 107 -5.30 15.13 3.90
N ARG A 108 -5.99 15.37 5.01
CA ARG A 108 -5.84 14.56 6.22
C ARG A 108 -6.78 13.36 6.18
N VAL A 109 -6.25 12.20 5.81
CA VAL A 109 -6.95 10.92 5.81
C VAL A 109 -6.13 9.87 6.56
N GLU A 110 -6.78 8.86 7.12
CA GLU A 110 -6.09 7.77 7.82
C GLU A 110 -5.66 6.70 6.81
N ARG A 111 -4.40 6.30 6.83
CA ARG A 111 -3.83 5.30 5.91
C ARG A 111 -4.07 3.89 6.46
N GLN A 112 -5.33 3.48 6.49
CA GLN A 112 -5.70 2.12 6.90
C GLN A 112 -6.07 1.21 5.72
N GLY A 113 -6.08 1.74 4.50
CA GLY A 113 -6.54 0.99 3.32
C GLY A 113 -8.03 0.70 3.35
N ILE A 114 -8.82 1.52 4.05
CA ILE A 114 -10.28 1.44 4.10
C ILE A 114 -10.86 2.74 3.56
N PHE A 115 -11.69 2.65 2.54
CA PHE A 115 -12.30 3.80 1.89
C PHE A 115 -13.51 4.21 2.73
N ASP A 116 -13.22 4.90 3.82
CA ASP A 116 -14.20 5.42 4.75
C ASP A 116 -14.82 6.75 4.27
N GLY A 117 -15.70 7.33 5.09
CA GLY A 117 -16.32 8.61 4.80
C GLY A 117 -15.29 9.75 4.65
N LYS A 118 -14.26 9.77 5.51
CA LYS A 118 -13.18 10.77 5.45
C LYS A 118 -12.40 10.70 4.13
N THR A 119 -12.12 9.48 3.67
CA THR A 119 -11.44 9.25 2.38
C THR A 119 -12.30 9.73 1.23
N LYS A 120 -13.62 9.44 1.26
CA LYS A 120 -14.58 9.96 0.27
C LYS A 120 -14.62 11.48 0.23
N GLU A 121 -14.67 12.12 1.39
CA GLU A 121 -14.66 13.58 1.50
C GLU A 121 -13.38 14.17 0.92
N ALA A 122 -12.22 13.62 1.27
CA ALA A 122 -10.93 14.06 0.71
C ALA A 122 -10.86 13.89 -0.81
N VAL A 123 -11.39 12.79 -1.36
CA VAL A 123 -11.51 12.59 -2.82
C VAL A 123 -12.42 13.65 -3.44
N ALA A 124 -13.58 13.91 -2.85
CA ALA A 124 -14.53 14.91 -3.34
C ALA A 124 -13.91 16.32 -3.31
N GLU A 125 -13.17 16.67 -2.25
CA GLU A 125 -12.47 17.94 -2.18
C GLU A 125 -11.33 18.05 -3.20
N PHE A 126 -10.60 16.97 -3.44
CA PHE A 126 -9.60 16.90 -4.50
C PHE A 126 -10.23 17.13 -5.87
N GLN A 127 -11.32 16.43 -6.17
CA GLN A 127 -12.07 16.60 -7.42
C GLN A 127 -12.55 18.04 -7.58
N ARG A 128 -13.14 18.63 -6.54
CA ARG A 128 -13.58 20.04 -6.54
C ARG A 128 -12.43 20.99 -6.84
N LYS A 129 -11.28 20.81 -6.18
CA LYS A 129 -10.09 21.66 -6.36
C LYS A 129 -9.52 21.58 -7.77
N HIS A 130 -9.61 20.40 -8.39
CA HIS A 130 -9.10 20.12 -9.73
C HIS A 130 -10.16 20.22 -10.84
N LYS A 131 -11.37 20.74 -10.53
CA LYS A 131 -12.49 20.91 -11.46
C LYS A 131 -12.92 19.61 -12.15
N LEU A 132 -12.83 18.50 -11.44
CA LEU A 132 -13.40 17.21 -11.84
C LEU A 132 -14.85 17.08 -11.31
N ASP A 133 -15.58 16.10 -11.85
CA ASP A 133 -16.86 15.68 -11.29
C ASP A 133 -16.68 15.23 -9.82
N ILE A 134 -17.48 15.81 -8.93
CA ILE A 134 -17.39 15.61 -7.47
C ILE A 134 -18.16 14.33 -7.08
N THR A 135 -17.72 13.19 -7.59
CA THR A 135 -18.37 11.90 -7.38
C THR A 135 -18.01 11.29 -6.02
N GLY A 136 -16.87 11.70 -5.43
CA GLY A 136 -16.28 11.02 -4.27
C GLY A 136 -15.80 9.60 -4.59
N VAL A 137 -15.73 9.27 -5.87
CA VAL A 137 -15.30 7.99 -6.43
C VAL A 137 -14.02 8.24 -7.21
N VAL A 138 -13.04 7.36 -7.07
CA VAL A 138 -11.74 7.50 -7.71
C VAL A 138 -11.74 6.73 -9.01
N GLU A 139 -11.87 7.48 -10.09
CA GLU A 139 -11.75 6.98 -11.45
C GLU A 139 -10.33 7.20 -12.00
N ARG A 140 -10.07 6.68 -13.20
CA ARG A 140 -8.74 6.73 -13.82
C ARG A 140 -8.20 8.16 -13.98
N MET A 141 -9.07 9.13 -14.23
CA MET A 141 -8.69 10.55 -14.35
C MET A 141 -8.29 11.13 -12.98
N THR A 142 -9.06 10.82 -11.94
CA THR A 142 -8.74 11.21 -10.56
C THR A 142 -7.39 10.63 -10.13
N TRP A 143 -7.14 9.37 -10.46
CA TRP A 143 -5.85 8.70 -10.19
C TRP A 143 -4.68 9.38 -10.89
N THR A 144 -4.86 9.72 -12.17
CA THR A 144 -3.83 10.39 -12.98
C THR A 144 -3.41 11.72 -12.36
N LEU A 145 -4.38 12.52 -11.89
CA LEU A 145 -4.09 13.81 -11.27
C LEU A 145 -3.45 13.68 -9.89
N LEU A 146 -3.87 12.70 -9.08
CA LEU A 146 -3.25 12.42 -7.78
C LEU A 146 -1.77 12.07 -7.94
N CYS A 147 -1.41 11.33 -8.99
CA CYS A 147 -0.03 10.92 -9.30
C CYS A 147 0.82 12.01 -9.96
N ASN A 148 0.24 12.98 -10.69
CA ASN A 148 1.03 13.92 -11.50
C ASN A 148 1.84 14.95 -10.68
N ARG A 149 1.54 15.12 -9.39
CA ARG A 149 2.25 16.04 -8.49
C ARG A 149 3.44 15.39 -7.76
N THR A 150 3.72 14.12 -8.03
CA THR A 150 4.85 13.38 -7.43
C THR A 150 6.02 13.19 -8.41
N LYS A 151 6.10 13.98 -9.49
CA LYS A 151 7.25 14.05 -10.40
C LYS A 151 8.00 15.36 -10.25
#